data_AF-A0A497NSB5-F1
#
_entry.id   AF-A0A497NSB5-F1
#
_cell.length_a   1.000
_cell.length_b   1.000
_cell.length_c   1.000
_cell.angle_alpha   90.00
_cell.angle_beta   90.00
_cell.angle_gamma   90.00
#
_symmetry.space_group_name_H-M   'P 1'
#
loop_
_entity.id
_entity.type
_entity.pdbx_description
1 polymer ?
#
loop_
_entity_poly.entity_id
_entity_poly.type
_entity_poly.pdbx_seq_one_letter_code
_entity_poly.pdbx_strand_id
1 'polypeptide(L)'
;FSTNLLLINPIGPLITGIFDLAYILIAAFLVVRHRRSRELSRTIREFLLTIIIVTFIVNLTGGLLRGISGLIEGRSEIYVLYPALMDMIGDIGSIIGSITTTRLALGTIDSSLRSIHESLPEMGGALLSSSIWFMLFSPLALYLAYGGIILDDLFTLILMLMSLNILAAPAISTLSYSLAVFIFQRGLDPDNFVIPCESTLSDSITTACLLVVITLFT
;
A
#
# COMPACT_ATOMS: atom_id res chain seq x y z
N PHE A 1 -18.75 0.73 -1.30
CA PHE A 1 -20.06 1.43 -1.34
C PHE A 1 -20.73 1.28 -2.72
N SER A 2 -20.73 0.09 -3.36
CA SER A 2 -21.22 -0.07 -4.73
C SER A 2 -21.66 -1.51 -5.07
N THR A 3 -22.63 -2.08 -4.36
CA THR A 3 -23.15 -3.43 -4.70
C THR A 3 -24.64 -3.63 -4.43
N ASN A 4 -25.45 -2.57 -4.33
CA ASN A 4 -26.91 -2.70 -4.22
C ASN A 4 -27.69 -2.39 -5.52
N LEU A 5 -27.03 -1.90 -6.57
CA LEU A 5 -27.68 -1.71 -7.87
C LEU A 5 -27.84 -3.03 -8.67
N LEU A 6 -27.03 -4.04 -8.34
CA LEU A 6 -26.93 -5.30 -9.08
C LEU A 6 -27.99 -6.34 -8.70
N LEU A 7 -28.61 -6.24 -7.52
CA LEU A 7 -29.34 -7.36 -6.92
C LEU A 7 -30.87 -7.29 -7.02
N ILE A 8 -31.46 -6.18 -7.53
CA ILE A 8 -32.91 -5.93 -7.34
C ILE A 8 -33.72 -5.84 -8.66
N ASN A 9 -33.12 -5.70 -9.84
CA ASN A 9 -33.88 -5.64 -11.11
C ASN A 9 -33.02 -5.97 -12.34
N PRO A 10 -33.57 -6.56 -13.43
CA PRO A 10 -32.83 -6.85 -14.67
C PRO A 10 -32.31 -5.58 -15.38
N ILE A 11 -32.76 -4.41 -14.93
CA ILE A 11 -32.35 -3.09 -15.42
C ILE A 11 -30.94 -2.70 -14.91
N GLY A 12 -30.57 -3.13 -13.69
CA GLY A 12 -29.29 -2.78 -13.06
C GLY A 12 -28.07 -3.27 -13.87
N PRO A 13 -27.99 -4.58 -14.18
CA PRO A 13 -26.91 -5.14 -15.00
C PRO A 13 -26.85 -4.58 -16.43
N LEU A 14 -28.01 -4.20 -16.99
CA LEU A 14 -28.11 -3.59 -18.32
C LEU A 14 -27.51 -2.18 -18.33
N ILE A 15 -27.83 -1.37 -17.32
CA ILE A 15 -27.27 -0.02 -17.17
C ILE A 15 -25.75 -0.10 -16.96
N THR A 16 -25.27 -0.97 -16.06
CA THR A 16 -23.82 -1.13 -15.84
C THR A 16 -23.11 -1.57 -17.11
N GLY A 17 -23.68 -2.54 -17.85
CA GLY A 17 -23.11 -2.98 -19.12
C GLY A 17 -23.03 -1.88 -20.19
N ILE A 18 -24.03 -1.00 -20.27
CA ILE A 18 -24.00 0.16 -21.18
C ILE A 18 -22.90 1.15 -20.76
N PHE A 19 -22.78 1.45 -19.47
CA PHE A 19 -21.73 2.33 -18.95
C PHE A 19 -20.32 1.76 -19.21
N ASP A 20 -20.12 0.48 -18.94
CA ASP A 20 -18.84 -0.20 -19.17
C ASP A 20 -18.47 -0.22 -20.66
N LEU A 21 -19.45 -0.52 -21.53
CA LEU A 21 -19.23 -0.50 -22.98
C LEU A 21 -18.89 0.91 -23.47
N ALA A 22 -19.62 1.92 -23.01
CA ALA A 22 -19.34 3.32 -23.36
C ALA A 22 -17.93 3.73 -22.90
N TYR A 23 -17.54 3.36 -21.67
CA TYR A 23 -16.19 3.60 -21.15
C TYR A 23 -15.11 2.95 -22.01
N ILE A 24 -15.27 1.67 -22.36
CA ILE A 24 -14.34 0.94 -23.22
C ILE A 24 -14.23 1.58 -24.60
N LEU A 25 -15.35 1.97 -25.21
CA LEU A 25 -15.36 2.62 -26.53
C LEU A 25 -14.67 3.99 -26.49
N ILE A 26 -14.89 4.79 -25.45
CA ILE A 26 -14.22 6.08 -25.26
C ILE A 26 -12.73 5.87 -25.05
N ALA A 27 -12.33 4.93 -24.18
CA ALA A 27 -10.92 4.61 -23.93
C ALA A 27 -10.23 4.15 -25.22
N ALA A 28 -10.85 3.22 -25.97
CA ALA A 28 -10.34 2.74 -27.24
C ALA A 28 -10.22 3.86 -28.28
N PHE A 29 -11.23 4.75 -28.36
CA PHE A 29 -11.19 5.91 -29.25
C PHE A 29 -10.04 6.86 -28.89
N LEU A 30 -9.85 7.17 -27.61
CA LEU A 30 -8.76 8.03 -27.15
C LEU A 30 -7.39 7.43 -27.46
N VAL A 31 -7.21 6.13 -27.19
CA VAL A 31 -5.97 5.40 -27.49
C VAL A 31 -5.67 5.41 -28.99
N VAL A 32 -6.66 5.12 -29.85
CA VAL A 32 -6.47 5.13 -31.31
C VAL A 32 -6.16 6.54 -31.79
N ARG A 33 -6.88 7.56 -31.31
CA ARG A 33 -6.71 8.96 -31.71
C ARG A 33 -5.34 9.51 -31.30
N HIS A 34 -4.83 9.12 -30.14
CA HIS A 34 -3.57 9.62 -29.58
C HIS A 34 -2.42 8.63 -29.72
N ARG A 35 -2.59 7.52 -30.47
CA ARG A 35 -1.58 6.45 -30.61
C ARG A 35 -0.22 6.92 -31.11
N ARG A 36 -0.18 8.05 -31.83
CA ARG A 36 1.07 8.65 -32.34
C ARG A 36 1.74 9.60 -31.34
N SER A 37 1.13 9.95 -30.21
CA SER A 37 1.82 10.74 -29.19
C SER A 37 2.86 9.86 -28.50
N ARG A 38 4.11 10.35 -28.48
CA ARG A 38 5.23 9.63 -27.84
C ARG A 38 4.98 9.47 -26.35
N GLU A 39 4.36 10.46 -25.72
CA GLU A 39 3.99 10.43 -24.29
C GLU A 39 3.03 9.28 -23.98
N LEU A 40 1.91 9.14 -24.70
CA LEU A 40 0.95 8.06 -24.42
C LEU A 40 1.59 6.68 -24.58
N SER A 41 2.36 6.47 -25.65
CA SER A 41 3.03 5.19 -25.87
C SER A 41 4.09 4.91 -24.81
N ARG A 42 4.76 5.94 -24.28
CA ARG A 42 5.73 5.83 -23.21
C ARG A 42 5.04 5.47 -21.90
N THR A 43 4.00 6.21 -21.50
CA THR A 43 3.20 5.95 -20.31
C THR A 43 2.61 4.54 -20.31
N ILE A 44 1.97 4.11 -21.41
CA ILE A 44 1.41 2.75 -21.52
C ILE A 44 2.50 1.68 -21.37
N ARG A 45 3.67 1.88 -22.00
CA ARG A 45 4.77 0.92 -21.91
C ARG A 45 5.36 0.85 -20.50
N GLU A 46 5.54 2.00 -19.87
CA GLU A 46 6.05 2.12 -18.50
C GLU A 46 5.08 1.44 -17.51
N PHE A 47 3.79 1.79 -17.56
CA PHE A 47 2.78 1.14 -16.72
C PHE A 47 2.67 -0.36 -16.94
N LEU A 48 2.70 -0.85 -18.19
CA LEU A 48 2.65 -2.29 -18.45
C LEU A 48 3.82 -3.03 -17.81
N LEU A 49 5.03 -2.47 -17.89
CA LEU A 49 6.20 -3.05 -17.21
C LEU A 49 5.99 -3.07 -15.70
N THR A 50 5.49 -1.97 -15.14
CA THR A 50 5.21 -1.88 -13.70
C THR A 50 4.17 -2.92 -13.25
N ILE A 51 3.07 -3.06 -13.99
CA ILE A 51 1.99 -4.02 -13.68
C ILE A 51 2.53 -5.45 -13.66
N ILE A 52 3.41 -5.82 -14.59
CA ILE A 52 4.01 -7.16 -14.60
C ILE A 52 4.83 -7.41 -13.34
N ILE A 53 5.67 -6.43 -12.94
CA ILE A 53 6.50 -6.52 -11.74
C ILE A 53 5.63 -6.61 -10.48
N VAL A 54 4.64 -5.71 -10.37
CA VAL A 54 3.66 -5.67 -9.27
C VAL A 54 2.91 -6.98 -9.15
N THR A 55 2.40 -7.52 -10.27
CA THR A 55 1.64 -8.78 -10.26
C THR A 55 2.48 -9.95 -9.73
N PHE A 56 3.77 -9.98 -10.06
CA PHE A 56 4.68 -10.99 -9.54
C PHE A 56 4.85 -10.85 -8.01
N ILE A 57 5.06 -9.63 -7.52
CA ILE A 57 5.19 -9.36 -6.08
C ILE A 57 3.90 -9.75 -5.34
N VAL A 58 2.73 -9.33 -5.84
CA VAL A 58 1.41 -9.68 -5.25
C VAL A 58 1.23 -11.20 -5.17
N ASN A 59 1.65 -11.95 -6.18
CA ASN A 59 1.56 -13.43 -6.15
C ASN A 59 2.39 -14.03 -5.03
N LEU A 60 3.60 -13.52 -4.78
CA LEU A 60 4.44 -13.96 -3.66
C LEU A 60 3.76 -13.64 -2.31
N THR A 61 3.17 -12.45 -2.20
CA THR A 61 2.47 -11.99 -0.99
C THR A 61 1.21 -12.79 -0.69
N GLY A 62 0.45 -13.19 -1.72
CA GLY A 62 -0.69 -14.09 -1.55
C GLY A 62 -0.32 -15.44 -0.91
N GLY A 63 0.91 -15.91 -1.13
CA GLY A 63 1.46 -17.08 -0.44
C GLY A 63 1.68 -16.85 1.05
N LEU A 64 2.22 -15.69 1.44
CA LEU A 64 2.43 -15.30 2.84
C LEU A 64 1.09 -15.11 3.57
N LEU A 65 0.12 -14.48 2.91
CA LEU A 65 -1.22 -14.25 3.47
C LEU A 65 -1.92 -15.56 3.82
N ARG A 66 -1.70 -16.63 3.03
CA ARG A 66 -2.23 -17.96 3.38
C ARG A 66 -1.63 -18.49 4.69
N GLY A 67 -0.34 -18.25 4.94
CA GLY A 67 0.30 -18.59 6.21
C GLY A 67 -0.30 -17.83 7.39
N ILE A 68 -0.59 -16.54 7.20
CA ILE A 68 -1.28 -15.73 8.20
C ILE A 68 -2.68 -16.27 8.48
N SER A 69 -3.45 -16.61 7.45
CA SER A 69 -4.84 -17.07 7.62
C SER A 69 -4.97 -18.32 8.50
N GLY A 70 -3.96 -19.20 8.53
CA GLY A 70 -3.94 -20.35 9.44
C GLY A 70 -3.52 -20.01 10.86
N LEU A 71 -2.73 -18.95 11.07
CA LEU A 71 -2.27 -18.50 12.41
C LEU A 71 -3.26 -17.57 13.11
N ILE A 72 -4.12 -16.89 12.35
CA ILE A 72 -5.15 -15.98 12.88
C ILE A 72 -6.49 -16.71 13.11
N GLU A 73 -6.58 -18.04 12.95
CA GLU A 73 -7.81 -18.77 13.27
C GLU A 73 -8.24 -18.49 14.73
N GLY A 74 -9.32 -17.72 14.88
CA GLY A 74 -9.87 -17.30 16.18
C GLY A 74 -9.53 -15.88 16.66
N ARG A 75 -8.67 -15.11 15.96
CA ARG A 75 -8.31 -13.72 16.32
C ARG A 75 -9.03 -12.68 15.44
N SER A 76 -10.30 -12.43 15.74
CA SER A 76 -11.17 -11.51 14.99
C SER A 76 -10.64 -10.07 14.95
N GLU A 77 -9.92 -9.63 15.97
CA GLU A 77 -9.33 -8.29 16.06
C GLU A 77 -8.31 -8.00 14.96
N ILE A 78 -7.55 -9.01 14.53
CA ILE A 78 -6.52 -8.83 13.49
C ILE A 78 -7.18 -8.76 12.10
N TYR A 79 -8.24 -9.52 11.84
CA TYR A 79 -8.97 -9.45 10.57
C TYR A 79 -9.62 -8.08 10.35
N VAL A 80 -10.17 -7.48 11.41
CA VAL A 80 -10.76 -6.13 11.36
C VAL A 80 -9.68 -5.08 11.09
N LEU A 81 -8.49 -5.24 11.67
CA LEU A 81 -7.39 -4.29 11.52
C LEU A 81 -6.60 -4.43 10.22
N TYR A 82 -6.56 -5.63 9.65
CA TYR A 82 -5.64 -5.96 8.57
C TYR A 82 -5.64 -4.93 7.41
N PRO A 83 -6.79 -4.50 6.87
CA PRO A 83 -6.82 -3.46 5.83
C PRO A 83 -6.24 -2.12 6.31
N ALA A 84 -6.57 -1.70 7.54
CA ALA A 84 -6.09 -0.44 8.11
C ALA A 84 -4.57 -0.46 8.39
N LEU A 85 -4.02 -1.64 8.74
CA LEU A 85 -2.58 -1.80 8.93
C LEU A 85 -1.83 -1.70 7.61
N MET A 86 -2.32 -2.34 6.54
CA MET A 86 -1.71 -2.23 5.21
C MET A 86 -1.77 -0.80 4.69
N ASP A 87 -2.92 -0.14 4.82
CA ASP A 87 -3.12 1.25 4.42
C ASP A 87 -2.14 2.19 5.14
N MET A 88 -2.01 2.07 6.46
CA MET A 88 -1.13 2.95 7.23
C MET A 88 0.37 2.75 6.91
N ILE A 89 0.82 1.51 6.65
CA ILE A 89 2.19 1.27 6.20
C ILE A 89 2.39 1.78 4.76
N GLY A 90 1.36 1.67 3.91
CA GLY A 90 1.34 2.29 2.58
C GLY A 90 1.49 3.82 2.65
N ASP A 91 0.74 4.47 3.54
CA ASP A 91 0.81 5.92 3.76
C ASP A 91 2.21 6.37 4.18
N ILE A 92 2.90 5.60 5.03
CA ILE A 92 4.30 5.88 5.39
C ILE A 92 5.18 5.81 4.15
N GLY A 93 5.03 4.77 3.34
CA GLY A 93 5.72 4.65 2.05
C GLY A 93 5.50 5.88 1.19
N SER A 94 4.26 6.33 1.08
CA SER A 94 3.83 7.38 0.15
C SER A 94 4.31 8.75 0.57
N ILE A 95 4.30 9.02 1.88
CA ILE A 95 4.91 10.22 2.46
C ILE A 95 6.39 10.29 2.08
N ILE A 96 7.14 9.20 2.30
CA ILE A 96 8.58 9.19 2.01
C ILE A 96 8.85 9.22 0.51
N GLY A 97 8.13 8.44 -0.29
CA GLY A 97 8.21 8.41 -1.74
C GLY A 97 7.96 9.79 -2.34
N SER A 98 6.83 10.43 -1.98
CA SER A 98 6.42 11.74 -2.50
C SER A 98 7.36 12.88 -2.08
N ILE A 99 7.81 12.90 -0.83
CA ILE A 99 8.81 13.88 -0.38
C ILE A 99 10.11 13.69 -1.15
N THR A 100 10.55 12.44 -1.33
CA THR A 100 11.81 12.13 -2.03
C THR A 100 11.75 12.52 -3.49
N THR A 101 10.69 12.14 -4.22
CA THR A 101 10.52 12.51 -5.64
C THR A 101 10.47 14.02 -5.83
N THR A 102 9.78 14.73 -4.95
CA THR A 102 9.73 16.21 -4.96
C THR A 102 11.10 16.82 -4.71
N ARG A 103 11.81 16.35 -3.67
CA ARG A 103 13.14 16.86 -3.32
C ARG A 103 14.17 16.62 -4.43
N LEU A 104 14.10 15.47 -5.11
CA LEU A 104 14.93 15.15 -6.26
C LEU A 104 14.61 16.07 -7.45
N ALA A 105 13.33 16.29 -7.75
CA ALA A 105 12.89 17.18 -8.82
C ALA A 105 13.31 18.65 -8.59
N LEU A 106 13.32 19.09 -7.33
CA LEU A 106 13.79 20.43 -6.94
C LEU A 106 15.32 20.53 -6.82
N GLY A 107 16.06 19.42 -6.95
CA GLY A 107 17.52 19.40 -6.77
C GLY A 107 17.97 19.70 -5.34
N THR A 108 17.11 19.50 -4.35
CA THR A 108 17.40 19.77 -2.93
C THR A 108 18.10 18.62 -2.22
N ILE A 109 18.05 17.41 -2.78
CA ILE A 109 18.80 16.24 -2.34
C ILE A 109 19.50 15.61 -3.53
N ASP A 110 20.64 14.98 -3.29
CA ASP A 110 21.34 14.25 -4.33
C ASP A 110 20.58 12.98 -4.73
N SER A 111 20.64 12.62 -6.01
CA SER A 111 20.11 11.36 -6.54
C SER A 111 21.00 10.17 -6.17
N SER A 112 21.35 10.02 -4.89
CA SER A 112 22.26 9.01 -4.36
C SER A 112 21.60 8.28 -3.21
N LEU A 113 21.67 6.94 -3.20
CA LEU A 113 21.16 6.13 -2.08
C LEU A 113 21.87 6.43 -0.76
N ARG A 114 23.07 7.02 -0.80
CA ARG A 114 23.83 7.42 0.39
C ARG A 114 23.22 8.63 1.10
N SER A 115 22.43 9.44 0.38
CA SER A 115 21.80 10.64 0.93
C SER A 115 20.50 10.33 1.69
N ILE A 116 20.21 9.05 1.96
CA ILE A 116 19.03 8.64 2.76
C ILE A 116 19.00 9.29 4.14
N HIS A 117 20.17 9.61 4.70
CA HIS A 117 20.27 10.32 5.98
C HIS A 117 19.48 11.64 5.98
N GLU A 118 19.41 12.34 4.84
CA GLU A 118 18.68 13.60 4.69
C GLU A 118 17.16 13.44 4.80
N SER A 119 16.65 12.20 4.64
CA SER A 119 15.23 11.86 4.78
C SER A 119 14.89 11.19 6.13
N LEU A 120 15.87 10.97 7.01
CA LEU A 120 15.65 10.37 8.32
C LEU A 120 14.68 11.15 9.21
N PRO A 121 14.67 12.50 9.24
CA PRO A 121 13.69 13.25 10.03
C PRO A 121 12.25 12.94 9.61
N GLU A 122 11.99 12.82 8.30
CA GLU A 122 10.68 12.48 7.77
C GLU A 122 10.31 11.03 8.07
N MET A 123 11.26 10.10 7.92
CA MET A 123 11.06 8.68 8.27
C MET A 123 10.74 8.51 9.76
N GLY A 124 11.47 9.22 10.63
CA GLY A 124 11.22 9.24 12.07
C GLY A 124 9.87 9.87 12.41
N GLY A 125 9.52 10.98 11.76
CA GLY A 125 8.21 11.62 11.92
C GLY A 125 7.06 10.69 11.51
N ALA A 126 7.19 9.98 10.39
CA ALA A 126 6.21 9.01 9.93
C ALA A 126 6.09 7.80 10.88
N LEU A 127 7.21 7.29 11.42
CA LEU A 127 7.23 6.22 12.42
C LEU A 127 6.53 6.64 13.72
N LEU A 128 6.79 7.87 14.20
CA LEU A 128 6.14 8.38 15.42
C LEU A 128 4.64 8.60 15.21
N SER A 129 4.26 9.17 14.06
CA SER A 129 2.85 9.38 13.69
C SER A 129 2.08 8.05 13.59
N SER A 130 2.66 7.06 12.92
CA SER A 130 2.08 5.71 12.82
C SER A 130 1.98 5.00 14.16
N SER A 131 2.92 5.21 15.08
CA SER A 131 2.85 4.65 16.42
C SER A 131 1.63 5.18 17.18
N ILE A 132 1.27 6.45 17.03
CA ILE A 132 0.06 7.00 17.64
C ILE A 132 -1.18 6.31 17.07
N TRP A 133 -1.27 6.17 15.74
CA TRP A 133 -2.41 5.53 15.09
C TRP A 133 -2.56 4.05 15.48
N PHE A 134 -1.47 3.31 15.56
CA PHE A 134 -1.49 1.90 15.95
C PHE A 134 -1.94 1.72 17.42
N MET A 135 -1.60 2.67 18.30
CA MET A 135 -2.17 2.69 19.67
C MET A 135 -3.68 2.93 19.65
N LEU A 136 -4.18 3.81 18.77
CA LEU A 136 -5.61 4.10 18.64
C LEU A 136 -6.41 2.98 17.97
N PHE A 137 -5.79 2.25 17.05
CA PHE A 137 -6.37 1.09 16.37
C PHE A 137 -6.66 -0.06 17.34
N SER A 138 -5.81 -0.26 18.35
CA SER A 138 -5.92 -1.37 19.30
C SER A 138 -7.26 -1.40 20.07
N PRO A 139 -7.69 -0.35 20.79
CA PRO A 139 -8.97 -0.37 21.50
C PRO A 139 -10.17 -0.42 20.55
N LEU A 140 -10.08 0.22 19.37
CA LEU A 140 -11.14 0.20 18.37
C LEU A 140 -11.35 -1.21 17.82
N ALA A 141 -10.26 -1.93 17.52
CA ALA A 141 -10.32 -3.30 17.02
C ALA A 141 -10.95 -4.26 18.02
N LEU A 142 -10.56 -4.20 19.29
CA LEU A 142 -11.12 -5.04 20.33
C LEU A 142 -12.61 -4.76 20.52
N TYR A 143 -13.00 -3.48 20.54
CA TYR A 143 -14.40 -3.10 20.64
C TYR A 143 -15.23 -3.63 19.47
N LEU A 144 -14.73 -3.52 18.22
CA LEU A 144 -15.44 -4.01 17.04
C LEU A 144 -15.48 -5.54 16.94
N ALA A 145 -14.42 -6.22 17.39
CA ALA A 145 -14.32 -7.67 17.31
C ALA A 145 -15.13 -8.38 18.41
N TYR A 146 -15.13 -7.84 19.64
CA TYR A 146 -15.64 -8.52 20.83
C TYR A 146 -16.74 -7.76 21.58
N GLY A 147 -17.05 -6.52 21.18
CA GLY A 147 -18.08 -5.70 21.84
C GLY A 147 -17.65 -5.11 23.20
N GLY A 148 -16.38 -5.24 23.58
CA GLY A 148 -15.82 -4.78 24.85
C GLY A 148 -14.30 -4.69 24.82
N ILE A 149 -13.71 -4.09 25.84
CA ILE A 149 -12.25 -3.92 25.96
C ILE A 149 -11.77 -4.61 27.24
N ILE A 150 -10.99 -5.67 27.08
CA ILE A 150 -10.25 -6.33 28.16
C ILE A 150 -8.84 -5.73 28.19
N LEU A 151 -8.38 -5.29 29.36
CA LEU A 151 -7.11 -4.56 29.47
C LEU A 151 -5.90 -5.41 29.07
N ASP A 152 -5.85 -6.68 29.46
CA ASP A 152 -4.73 -7.56 29.13
C ASP A 152 -4.61 -7.82 27.62
N ASP A 153 -5.74 -8.01 26.94
CA ASP A 153 -5.80 -8.15 25.48
C ASP A 153 -5.43 -6.84 24.78
N LEU A 154 -5.82 -5.69 25.35
CA LEU A 154 -5.44 -4.37 24.84
C LEU A 154 -3.93 -4.17 24.91
N PHE A 155 -3.27 -4.48 26.03
CA PHE A 155 -1.83 -4.35 26.15
C PHE A 155 -1.09 -5.28 25.19
N THR A 156 -1.53 -6.54 25.09
CA THR A 156 -0.98 -7.50 24.14
C THR A 156 -1.10 -7.01 22.70
N LEU A 157 -2.27 -6.51 22.31
CA LEU A 157 -2.51 -6.01 20.96
C LEU A 157 -1.69 -4.75 20.66
N ILE A 158 -1.60 -3.81 21.61
CA ILE A 158 -0.75 -2.61 21.45
C ILE A 158 0.71 -3.02 21.21
N LEU A 159 1.24 -3.94 22.03
CA LEU A 159 2.63 -4.41 21.88
C LEU A 159 2.85 -5.11 20.54
N MET A 160 1.88 -5.91 20.09
CA MET A 160 1.90 -6.56 18.80
C MET A 160 1.94 -5.52 17.66
N LEU A 161 1.02 -4.56 17.66
CA LEU A 161 0.97 -3.52 16.63
C LEU A 161 2.23 -2.63 16.67
N MET A 162 2.72 -2.23 17.84
CA MET A 162 3.98 -1.49 17.93
C MET A 162 5.16 -2.26 17.33
N SER A 163 5.23 -3.57 17.59
CA SER A 163 6.26 -4.45 17.02
C SER A 163 6.15 -4.51 15.50
N LEU A 164 4.93 -4.59 14.95
CA LEU A 164 4.68 -4.48 13.52
C LEU A 164 5.17 -3.14 12.97
N ASN A 165 4.84 -2.02 13.62
CA ASN A 165 5.21 -0.69 13.14
C ASN A 165 6.73 -0.50 13.12
N ILE A 166 7.42 -0.90 14.19
CA ILE A 166 8.88 -0.79 14.31
C ILE A 166 9.59 -1.62 13.23
N LEU A 167 8.99 -2.73 12.79
CA LEU A 167 9.56 -3.58 11.75
C LEU A 167 9.22 -3.07 10.33
N ALA A 168 7.95 -2.77 10.08
CA ALA A 168 7.43 -2.46 8.76
C ALA A 168 7.70 -1.02 8.31
N ALA A 169 7.54 -0.03 9.19
CA ALA A 169 7.66 1.39 8.82
C ALA A 169 9.07 1.78 8.36
N PRO A 170 10.17 1.37 9.03
CA PRO A 170 11.51 1.61 8.51
C PRO A 170 11.76 0.88 7.18
N ALA A 171 11.27 -0.36 7.06
CA ALA A 171 11.44 -1.16 5.85
C ALA A 171 10.79 -0.51 4.62
N ILE A 172 9.50 -0.12 4.73
CA ILE A 172 8.81 0.54 3.62
C ILE A 172 9.40 1.93 3.34
N SER A 173 9.81 2.67 4.37
CA SER A 173 10.42 4.00 4.19
C SER A 173 11.72 3.92 3.40
N THR A 174 12.62 3.00 3.77
CA THR A 174 13.90 2.80 3.08
C THR A 174 13.68 2.34 1.65
N LEU A 175 12.70 1.46 1.43
CA LEU A 175 12.37 0.97 0.11
C LEU A 175 11.77 2.06 -0.79
N SER A 176 10.87 2.87 -0.26
CA SER A 176 10.21 3.98 -0.98
C SER A 176 11.22 5.04 -1.38
N TYR A 177 12.13 5.43 -0.46
CA TYR A 177 13.25 6.31 -0.77
C TYR A 177 14.14 5.72 -1.89
N SER A 178 14.52 4.45 -1.75
CA SER A 178 15.41 3.79 -2.72
C SER A 178 14.77 3.69 -4.10
N LEU A 179 13.48 3.40 -4.16
CA LEU A 179 12.71 3.32 -5.37
C LEU A 179 12.59 4.69 -6.04
N ALA A 180 12.27 5.75 -5.29
CA ALA A 180 12.22 7.11 -5.79
C ALA A 180 13.55 7.56 -6.42
N VAL A 181 14.67 7.33 -5.72
CA VAL A 181 16.02 7.65 -6.22
C VAL A 181 16.32 6.86 -7.50
N PHE A 182 16.01 5.57 -7.52
CA PHE A 182 16.30 4.70 -8.66
C PHE A 182 15.51 5.05 -9.92
N ILE A 183 14.22 5.36 -9.76
CA ILE A 183 13.34 5.78 -10.86
C ILE A 183 13.81 7.15 -11.40
N PHE A 184 14.15 8.08 -10.50
CA PHE A 184 14.70 9.38 -10.87
C PHE A 184 16.02 9.27 -11.65
N GLN A 185 16.96 8.44 -11.18
CA GLN A 185 18.24 8.20 -11.87
C GLN A 185 18.06 7.67 -13.30
N ARG A 186 16.96 6.97 -13.58
CA ARG A 186 16.64 6.43 -14.90
C ARG A 186 15.83 7.37 -15.78
N GLY A 187 15.49 8.56 -15.29
CA GLY A 187 14.64 9.52 -16.01
C GLY A 187 13.25 8.97 -16.31
N LEU A 188 12.79 8.02 -15.49
CA LEU A 188 11.45 7.43 -15.56
C LEU A 188 10.48 8.30 -14.76
N ASP A 189 9.21 8.26 -15.12
CA ASP A 189 8.18 8.99 -14.42
C ASP A 189 7.85 8.31 -13.08
N PRO A 190 8.06 8.98 -11.93
CA PRO A 190 7.74 8.41 -10.63
C PRO A 190 6.27 8.00 -10.50
N ASP A 191 5.34 8.67 -11.17
CA ASP A 191 3.92 8.34 -11.06
C ASP A 191 3.59 6.99 -11.73
N ASN A 192 4.37 6.60 -12.75
CA ASN A 192 4.19 5.34 -13.48
C ASN A 192 4.84 4.13 -12.77
N PHE A 193 5.76 4.38 -11.82
CA PHE A 193 6.57 3.33 -11.21
C PHE A 193 6.53 3.34 -9.68
N VAL A 194 6.82 4.49 -9.05
CA VAL A 194 6.94 4.61 -7.59
C VAL A 194 5.61 4.26 -6.94
N ILE A 195 4.54 4.97 -7.27
CA ILE A 195 3.21 4.78 -6.67
C ILE A 195 2.72 3.32 -6.72
N PRO A 196 2.60 2.68 -7.89
CA PRO A 196 2.09 1.31 -7.97
C PRO A 196 3.03 0.26 -7.33
N CYS A 197 4.35 0.44 -7.42
CA CYS A 197 5.28 -0.48 -6.77
C CYS A 197 5.24 -0.32 -5.26
N GLU A 198 5.21 0.92 -4.77
CA GLU A 198 5.20 1.24 -3.34
C GLU A 198 3.99 0.65 -2.64
N SER A 199 2.78 0.85 -3.17
CA SER A 199 1.54 0.27 -2.63
C SER A 199 1.60 -1.27 -2.60
N THR A 200 2.15 -1.89 -3.64
CA THR A 200 2.29 -3.35 -3.66
C THR A 200 3.32 -3.84 -2.64
N LEU A 201 4.43 -3.11 -2.50
CA LEU A 201 5.50 -3.45 -1.58
C LEU A 201 5.08 -3.20 -0.13
N SER A 202 4.28 -2.17 0.16
CA SER A 202 3.72 -1.92 1.49
C SER A 202 2.79 -3.04 1.92
N ASP A 203 1.90 -3.50 1.06
CA ASP A 203 1.03 -4.66 1.34
C ASP A 203 1.88 -5.89 1.66
N SER A 204 2.90 -6.13 0.85
CA SER A 204 3.81 -7.27 0.98
C SER A 204 4.62 -7.24 2.28
N ILE A 205 5.21 -6.09 2.59
CA ILE A 205 5.99 -5.87 3.80
C ILE A 205 5.10 -5.98 5.03
N THR A 206 3.91 -5.36 5.01
CA THR A 206 2.96 -5.42 6.14
C THR A 206 2.55 -6.85 6.40
N THR A 207 2.18 -7.59 5.35
CA THR A 207 1.83 -9.02 5.44
C THR A 207 2.98 -9.82 6.06
N ALA A 208 4.18 -9.70 5.51
CA ALA A 208 5.35 -10.44 5.99
C ALA A 208 5.69 -10.10 7.46
N CYS A 209 5.72 -8.81 7.81
CA CYS A 209 6.03 -8.35 9.15
C CYS A 209 4.95 -8.77 10.15
N LEU A 210 3.67 -8.69 9.76
CA LEU A 210 2.57 -9.13 10.59
C LEU A 210 2.64 -10.63 10.87
N LEU A 211 3.00 -11.44 9.86
CA LEU A 211 3.23 -12.87 10.05
C LEU A 211 4.31 -13.13 11.10
N VAL A 212 5.48 -12.47 10.98
CA VAL A 212 6.57 -12.61 11.95
C VAL A 212 6.11 -12.20 13.35
N VAL A 213 5.45 -11.06 13.47
CA VAL A 213 4.98 -10.54 14.76
C VAL A 213 3.96 -11.48 15.39
N ILE A 214 2.98 -11.97 14.64
CA ILE A 214 2.00 -12.93 15.17
C ILE A 214 2.72 -14.17 15.71
N THR A 215 3.66 -14.74 14.95
CA THR A 215 4.41 -15.93 15.38
C THR A 215 5.25 -15.72 16.64
N LEU A 216 5.65 -14.49 16.96
CA LEU A 216 6.40 -14.17 18.18
C LEU A 216 5.49 -14.00 19.40
N PHE A 217 4.21 -13.72 19.20
CA PHE A 217 3.22 -13.44 20.24
C PHE A 217 2.20 -14.59 20.44
N THR A 218 2.35 -15.68 19.69
CA THR A 218 1.63 -16.96 19.85
C THR A 218 2.55 -18.02 20.43
#